data_AF-A0A319F0F4-F1
#
_entry.id   AF-A0A319F0F4-F1
#
_cell.length_a   1.000
_cell.length_b   1.000
_cell.length_c   1.000
_cell.angle_alpha   90.00
_cell.angle_beta   90.00
_cell.angle_gamma   90.00
#
_symmetry.space_group_name_H-M   'P 1'
#
loop_
_entity.id
_entity.type
_entity.pdbx_description
1 polymer ?
#
loop_
_entity_poly.entity_id
_entity_poly.type
_entity_poly.pdbx_seq_one_letter_code
_entity_poly.pdbx_strand_id
1 'polypeptide(L)'
;MALQEYEKRRGFDMNILRPLPAALVPGSSWSLLEPMMGSDQSLDRIRHWISRCDKHHKNCRATETTTYFPTRIIDVSGLNMGRAVLRNRDEVNPSSKNGEPSIRRPAYWTLSHRWGDQSHILQLVRHKEQEFKCGIHLSELSKTFQDAMALVHRLGYRYIWIDSLCIFQDSPEDWRKESGSMMDIYRQSFCNISAISPSYKASRGLFCERKIPARLLYPFSIEFTRTYDYKPDRFNNQWNMWNAQLWDSEIEDTPLSSRGWVFQERFLAPRVVHFAQSQIYWDCTETIHCEADPDGRLEVLARELGISAYKRWRSGIAMNKGRKQAHTNMSIDH
;
A
#
# COMPACT_ATOMS: atom_id res chain seq x y z
N MET A 1 28.26 6.13 -1.34
CA MET A 1 29.24 6.92 -2.12
C MET A 1 28.65 8.22 -2.67
N ALA A 2 27.52 8.21 -3.40
CA ALA A 2 26.94 9.45 -3.95
C ALA A 2 26.52 10.52 -2.91
N LEU A 3 26.08 10.11 -1.70
CA LEU A 3 25.71 11.03 -0.61
C LEU A 3 26.93 11.71 0.05
N GLN A 4 28.01 10.96 0.29
CA GLN A 4 29.24 11.51 0.89
C GLN A 4 29.97 12.48 -0.05
N GLU A 5 29.84 12.27 -1.36
CA GLU A 5 30.44 13.16 -2.36
C GLU A 5 29.59 14.42 -2.60
N TYR A 6 28.28 14.35 -2.30
CA TYR A 6 27.38 15.51 -2.24
C TYR A 6 27.68 16.40 -1.01
N GLU A 7 27.94 15.80 0.16
CA GLU A 7 28.30 16.50 1.41
C GLU A 7 29.59 17.33 1.27
N LYS A 8 30.59 16.80 0.55
CA LYS A 8 31.91 17.45 0.41
C LYS A 8 31.93 18.69 -0.50
N ARG A 9 31.00 18.80 -1.47
CA ARG A 9 31.04 19.86 -2.50
C ARG A 9 30.31 21.17 -2.11
N ARG A 10 29.49 21.18 -1.06
CA ARG A 10 28.66 22.36 -0.70
C ARG A 10 28.74 22.82 0.76
N GLY A 11 29.61 22.23 1.58
CA GLY A 11 29.80 22.68 2.96
C GLY A 11 28.56 22.51 3.86
N PHE A 12 27.67 21.57 3.53
CA PHE A 12 26.53 21.22 4.36
C PHE A 12 26.93 20.05 5.28
N ASP A 13 27.06 20.33 6.58
CA ASP A 13 27.16 19.27 7.59
C ASP A 13 25.75 18.74 7.92
N MET A 14 25.49 17.47 7.58
CA MET A 14 24.22 16.81 7.87
C MET A 14 23.96 16.60 9.37
N ASN A 15 24.94 16.85 10.24
CA ASN A 15 24.76 16.91 11.70
C ASN A 15 24.01 18.17 12.17
N ILE A 16 23.73 19.13 11.27
CA ILE A 16 22.96 20.35 11.57
C ILE A 16 21.45 20.09 11.52
N LEU A 17 21.01 18.94 11.02
CA LEU A 17 19.60 18.56 11.00
C LEU A 17 19.12 18.23 12.43
N ARG A 18 18.48 19.18 13.10
CA ARG A 18 17.84 18.94 14.39
C ARG A 18 16.39 18.54 14.15
N PRO A 19 15.93 17.37 14.59
CA PRO A 19 14.50 17.05 14.58
C PRO A 19 13.74 18.19 15.26
N LEU A 20 12.55 18.52 14.76
CA LEU A 20 11.69 19.44 15.49
C LEU A 20 11.52 18.92 16.94
N PRO A 21 11.54 19.79 17.97
CA PRO A 21 11.55 19.34 19.35
C PRO A 21 10.44 18.32 19.61
N ALA A 22 10.74 17.26 20.37
CA ALA A 22 9.74 16.28 20.84
C ALA A 22 8.55 16.94 21.58
N ALA A 23 8.70 18.20 21.98
CA ALA A 23 7.64 19.04 22.54
C ALA A 23 6.50 19.36 21.55
N LEU A 24 6.73 19.34 20.23
CA LEU A 24 5.68 19.57 19.22
C LEU A 24 4.96 18.28 18.83
N VAL A 25 5.60 17.11 19.01
CA VAL A 25 4.97 15.79 18.81
C VAL A 25 5.26 14.91 20.04
N PRO A 26 4.50 15.05 21.13
CA PRO A 26 4.74 14.27 22.34
C PRO A 26 4.62 12.76 22.05
N GLY A 27 5.71 12.02 22.28
CA GLY A 27 5.71 10.56 22.35
C GLY A 27 6.27 9.76 21.15
N SER A 28 6.76 10.40 20.08
CA SER A 28 7.33 9.68 18.93
C SER A 28 8.86 9.76 18.94
N SER A 29 9.55 8.66 19.22
CA SER A 29 10.99 8.60 18.98
C SER A 29 11.25 8.48 17.46
N TRP A 30 11.93 9.47 16.90
CA TRP A 30 12.19 9.65 15.46
C TRP A 30 12.99 8.49 14.80
N SER A 31 13.59 7.61 15.62
CA SER A 31 14.41 6.46 15.22
C SER A 31 13.68 5.12 15.24
N LEU A 32 12.35 5.11 15.43
CA LEU A 32 11.64 3.86 15.72
C LEU A 32 11.38 2.98 14.50
N LEU A 33 11.31 3.51 13.28
CA LEU A 33 11.03 2.65 12.12
C LEU A 33 12.23 1.75 11.84
N GLU A 34 12.00 0.45 11.95
CA GLU A 34 13.00 -0.54 11.57
C GLU A 34 13.39 -0.40 10.09
N PRO A 35 14.54 -0.93 9.63
CA PRO A 35 14.94 -0.77 8.22
C PRO A 35 14.00 -1.45 7.22
N MET A 36 13.47 -2.63 7.57
CA MET A 36 12.65 -3.47 6.68
C MET A 36 11.16 -3.22 6.91
N MET A 37 10.37 -3.15 5.83
CA MET A 37 8.91 -2.96 5.92
C MET A 37 8.14 -4.23 6.33
N GLY A 38 8.83 -5.38 6.42
CA GLY A 38 8.26 -6.64 6.89
C GLY A 38 8.44 -6.92 8.38
N SER A 39 8.91 -5.94 9.16
CA SER A 39 9.14 -6.11 10.59
C SER A 39 7.85 -6.32 11.38
N ASP A 40 7.97 -6.92 12.57
CA ASP A 40 6.83 -7.06 13.47
C ASP A 40 6.24 -5.69 13.86
N GLN A 41 7.10 -4.68 14.05
CA GLN A 41 6.66 -3.31 14.31
C GLN A 41 5.79 -2.73 13.16
N SER A 42 6.20 -2.93 11.90
CA SER A 42 5.40 -2.50 10.75
C SER A 42 4.08 -3.27 10.65
N LEU A 43 4.08 -4.57 10.94
CA LEU A 43 2.85 -5.37 10.96
C LEU A 43 1.92 -4.97 12.10
N ASP A 44 2.43 -4.67 13.29
CA ASP A 44 1.65 -4.14 14.41
C ASP A 44 1.02 -2.80 14.08
N ARG A 45 1.73 -1.97 13.29
CA ARG A 45 1.18 -0.72 12.75
C ARG A 45 -0.05 -0.97 11.88
N ILE A 46 0.03 -1.93 10.97
CA ILE A 46 -1.08 -2.31 10.09
C ILE A 46 -2.25 -2.88 10.92
N ARG A 47 -1.98 -3.74 11.92
CA ARG A 47 -3.01 -4.24 12.85
C ARG A 47 -3.70 -3.11 13.59
N HIS A 48 -2.95 -2.11 14.04
CA HIS A 48 -3.49 -0.95 14.72
C HIS A 48 -4.43 -0.15 13.81
N TRP A 49 -4.01 0.16 12.58
CA TRP A 49 -4.85 0.87 11.60
C TRP A 49 -6.12 0.10 11.26
N ILE A 50 -6.02 -1.22 11.05
CA ILE A 50 -7.18 -2.09 10.85
C ILE A 50 -8.14 -2.00 12.05
N SER A 51 -7.63 -2.17 13.28
CA SER A 51 -8.45 -2.13 14.50
C SER A 51 -9.15 -0.78 14.69
N ARG A 52 -8.43 0.32 14.45
CA ARG A 52 -8.97 1.68 14.53
C ARG A 52 -10.07 1.89 13.47
N CYS A 53 -9.80 1.48 12.23
CA CYS A 53 -10.76 1.57 11.14
C CYS A 53 -12.05 0.81 11.46
N ASP A 54 -11.93 -0.43 11.91
CA ASP A 54 -13.08 -1.27 12.26
C ASP A 54 -13.91 -0.70 13.42
N LYS A 55 -13.27 -0.10 14.42
CA LYS A 55 -13.97 0.47 15.58
C LYS A 55 -14.65 1.81 15.26
N HIS A 56 -13.99 2.66 14.48
CA HIS A 56 -14.35 4.07 14.39
C HIS A 56 -14.91 4.50 13.02
N HIS A 57 -14.60 3.81 11.92
CA HIS A 57 -14.99 4.25 10.58
C HIS A 57 -16.28 3.54 10.14
N LYS A 58 -17.40 4.27 10.14
CA LYS A 58 -18.72 3.74 9.75
C LYS A 58 -18.79 3.46 8.25
N ASN A 59 -18.18 4.30 7.42
CA ASN A 59 -18.18 4.14 5.96
C ASN A 59 -17.31 2.96 5.51
N CYS A 60 -16.31 2.58 6.30
CA CYS A 60 -15.50 1.38 6.06
C CYS A 60 -16.23 0.08 6.44
N ARG A 61 -17.21 0.16 7.34
CA ARG A 61 -18.02 -0.99 7.78
C ARG A 61 -19.24 -1.26 6.92
N ALA A 62 -19.69 -0.28 6.12
CA ALA A 62 -20.85 -0.43 5.25
C ALA A 62 -20.72 -1.59 4.23
N THR A 63 -19.50 -2.07 3.98
CA THR A 63 -19.20 -3.22 3.11
C THR A 63 -19.12 -4.56 3.85
N GLU A 64 -19.32 -4.60 5.19
CA GLU A 64 -19.23 -5.84 5.98
C GLU A 64 -20.39 -6.83 5.76
N THR A 65 -21.46 -6.42 5.05
CA THR A 65 -22.67 -7.24 4.87
C THR A 65 -22.65 -8.16 3.66
N THR A 66 -21.55 -8.22 2.90
CA THR A 66 -21.50 -8.96 1.64
C THR A 66 -20.86 -10.33 1.81
N THR A 67 -21.43 -11.33 1.13
CA THR A 67 -20.91 -12.70 1.06
C THR A 67 -20.12 -12.94 -0.23
N TYR A 68 -19.71 -11.87 -0.92
CA TYR A 68 -19.04 -11.99 -2.21
C TYR A 68 -17.67 -12.67 -2.05
N PHE A 69 -17.38 -13.59 -2.96
CA PHE A 69 -16.06 -14.20 -3.14
C PHE A 69 -15.77 -14.27 -4.64
N PRO A 70 -14.51 -14.13 -5.08
CA PRO A 70 -14.13 -14.35 -6.47
C PRO A 70 -14.35 -15.82 -6.89
N THR A 71 -14.32 -16.11 -8.18
CA THR A 71 -14.51 -17.48 -8.71
C THR A 71 -13.42 -18.44 -8.20
N ARG A 72 -12.19 -17.92 -8.10
CA ARG A 72 -11.01 -18.62 -7.59
C ARG A 72 -10.25 -17.71 -6.64
N ILE A 73 -9.57 -18.31 -5.65
CA ILE A 73 -8.85 -17.60 -4.60
C ILE A 73 -7.63 -18.41 -4.16
N ILE A 74 -6.58 -17.75 -3.66
CA ILE A 74 -5.43 -18.43 -3.04
C ILE A 74 -5.63 -18.53 -1.54
N ASP A 75 -5.52 -19.74 -1.02
CA ASP A 75 -5.49 -20.08 0.40
C ASP A 75 -4.05 -20.14 0.92
N VAL A 76 -3.75 -19.28 1.89
CA VAL A 76 -2.42 -19.13 2.50
C VAL A 76 -2.29 -19.86 3.84
N SER A 77 -3.25 -20.71 4.22
CA SER A 77 -3.15 -21.51 5.45
C SER A 77 -1.97 -22.50 5.44
N GLY A 78 -1.56 -22.97 4.25
CA GLY A 78 -0.43 -23.88 4.05
C GLY A 78 0.96 -23.22 4.03
N LEU A 79 1.07 -21.90 4.26
CA LEU A 79 2.35 -21.19 4.12
C LEU A 79 3.45 -21.72 5.01
N ASN A 80 3.13 -22.15 6.25
CA ASN A 80 4.10 -22.74 7.16
C ASN A 80 4.66 -24.08 6.66
N MET A 81 3.95 -24.74 5.73
CA MET A 81 4.41 -25.95 5.02
C MET A 81 5.05 -25.61 3.67
N GLY A 82 5.29 -24.32 3.38
CA GLY A 82 5.90 -23.87 2.14
C GLY A 82 4.99 -23.94 0.92
N ARG A 83 3.66 -23.91 1.10
CA ARG A 83 2.69 -24.00 0.00
C ARG A 83 1.56 -22.98 0.07
N ALA A 84 1.06 -22.57 -1.09
CA ALA A 84 -0.18 -21.82 -1.27
C ALA A 84 -1.12 -22.59 -2.20
N VAL A 85 -2.42 -22.60 -1.93
CA VAL A 85 -3.36 -23.50 -2.62
C VAL A 85 -4.45 -22.72 -3.34
N LEU A 86 -4.68 -23.00 -4.62
CA LEU A 86 -5.82 -22.48 -5.36
C LEU A 86 -7.11 -23.18 -4.92
N ARG A 87 -8.14 -22.39 -4.61
CA ARG A 87 -9.46 -22.87 -4.21
C ARG A 87 -10.53 -22.25 -5.10
N ASN A 88 -11.54 -23.04 -5.44
CA ASN A 88 -12.76 -22.51 -6.04
C ASN A 88 -13.67 -21.89 -4.98
N ARG A 89 -14.50 -20.94 -5.41
CA ARG A 89 -15.51 -20.27 -4.56
C ARG A 89 -16.33 -21.25 -3.73
N ASP A 90 -16.81 -22.31 -4.36
CA ASP A 90 -17.72 -23.28 -3.74
C ASP A 90 -17.06 -24.10 -2.62
N GLU A 91 -15.72 -24.16 -2.59
CA GLU A 91 -14.95 -24.83 -1.53
C GLU A 91 -14.80 -23.94 -0.27
N VAL A 92 -14.82 -22.62 -0.43
CA VAL A 92 -14.42 -21.66 0.63
C VAL A 92 -15.57 -20.78 1.12
N ASN A 93 -16.62 -20.64 0.31
CA ASN A 93 -17.82 -19.89 0.64
C ASN A 93 -19.07 -20.78 0.48
N PRO A 94 -19.28 -21.77 1.38
CA PRO A 94 -20.38 -22.73 1.29
C PRO A 94 -21.78 -22.14 1.59
N SER A 95 -21.96 -20.82 1.51
CA SER A 95 -23.18 -20.10 1.92
C SER A 95 -24.38 -20.35 1.00
N SER A 96 -25.05 -21.51 1.14
CA SER A 96 -26.52 -21.69 1.12
C SER A 96 -26.91 -23.16 0.95
N LYS A 97 -26.68 -24.01 1.96
CA LYS A 97 -27.52 -25.22 2.11
C LYS A 97 -28.50 -25.14 3.27
N ASN A 98 -28.20 -24.37 4.33
CA ASN A 98 -29.03 -24.34 5.55
C ASN A 98 -29.42 -22.93 6.07
N GLY A 99 -29.30 -21.87 5.26
CA GLY A 99 -29.90 -20.56 5.59
C GLY A 99 -29.28 -19.75 6.74
N GLU A 100 -28.21 -20.20 7.40
CA GLU A 100 -27.50 -19.38 8.38
C GLU A 100 -26.33 -18.61 7.74
N PRO A 101 -26.24 -17.28 7.94
CA PRO A 101 -25.15 -16.46 7.43
C PRO A 101 -23.89 -16.66 8.29
N SER A 102 -23.11 -17.71 8.01
CA SER A 102 -21.81 -17.93 8.63
C SER A 102 -20.70 -17.28 7.77
N ILE A 103 -20.48 -15.98 7.99
CA ILE A 103 -19.23 -15.18 7.86
C ILE A 103 -19.66 -13.71 7.68
N ARG A 104 -19.35 -12.84 8.67
CA ARG A 104 -19.79 -11.43 8.73
C ARG A 104 -18.81 -10.42 8.11
N ARG A 105 -17.83 -10.86 7.33
CA ARG A 105 -16.86 -9.99 6.64
C ARG A 105 -16.36 -10.66 5.36
N PRO A 106 -16.06 -9.91 4.29
CA PRO A 106 -15.30 -10.49 3.19
C PRO A 106 -13.99 -11.04 3.72
N ALA A 107 -13.70 -12.32 3.47
CA ALA A 107 -12.59 -13.01 4.14
C ALA A 107 -11.31 -13.01 3.31
N TYR A 108 -11.21 -12.18 2.27
CA TYR A 108 -10.07 -12.18 1.35
C TYR A 108 -9.46 -10.81 1.12
N TRP A 109 -8.16 -10.83 0.88
CA TRP A 109 -7.35 -9.68 0.48
C TRP A 109 -7.15 -9.68 -1.03
N THR A 110 -6.75 -8.55 -1.60
CA THR A 110 -6.36 -8.45 -3.02
C THR A 110 -4.93 -7.94 -3.14
N LEU A 111 -4.26 -8.22 -4.26
CA LEU A 111 -2.93 -7.69 -4.55
C LEU A 111 -2.90 -6.90 -5.86
N SER A 112 -2.60 -5.61 -5.74
CA SER A 112 -2.23 -4.73 -6.83
C SER A 112 -0.73 -4.72 -7.05
N HIS A 113 -0.28 -5.21 -8.20
CA HIS A 113 1.14 -5.29 -8.54
C HIS A 113 1.36 -5.16 -10.05
N ARG A 114 2.58 -4.81 -10.45
CA ARG A 114 3.00 -4.92 -11.86
C ARG A 114 3.53 -6.32 -12.11
N TRP A 115 3.13 -6.91 -13.22
CA TRP A 115 3.53 -8.28 -13.57
C TRP A 115 5.02 -8.41 -13.92
N GLY A 116 5.73 -7.28 -14.11
CA GLY A 116 7.13 -7.30 -14.50
C GLY A 116 7.29 -7.95 -15.87
N ASP A 117 8.24 -8.89 -15.98
CA ASP A 117 8.38 -9.74 -17.16
C ASP A 117 7.31 -10.84 -17.12
N GLN A 118 6.36 -10.78 -18.06
CA GLN A 118 5.26 -11.73 -18.15
C GLN A 118 5.73 -13.17 -18.39
N SER A 119 6.92 -13.38 -18.98
CA SER A 119 7.46 -14.72 -19.21
C SER A 119 7.93 -15.41 -17.92
N HIS A 120 8.16 -14.65 -16.86
CA HIS A 120 8.73 -15.13 -15.61
C HIS A 120 7.75 -15.05 -14.42
N ILE A 121 6.59 -14.43 -14.60
CA ILE A 121 5.55 -14.44 -13.57
C ILE A 121 4.78 -15.75 -13.61
N LEU A 122 4.56 -16.36 -12.45
CA LEU A 122 3.73 -17.55 -12.36
C LEU A 122 2.28 -17.21 -12.73
N GLN A 123 1.72 -17.98 -13.66
CA GLN A 123 0.38 -17.76 -14.19
C GLN A 123 -0.45 -19.03 -14.09
N LEU A 124 -1.73 -18.86 -13.76
CA LEU A 124 -2.73 -19.91 -13.85
C LEU A 124 -3.09 -20.12 -15.32
N VAL A 125 -2.85 -21.33 -15.79
CA VAL A 125 -3.23 -21.84 -17.12
C VAL A 125 -3.92 -23.19 -16.94
N ARG A 126 -4.78 -23.58 -17.89
CA ARG A 126 -5.67 -24.74 -17.72
C ARG A 126 -4.95 -26.02 -17.30
N HIS A 127 -3.80 -26.31 -17.91
CA HIS A 127 -3.03 -27.52 -17.61
C HIS A 127 -2.34 -27.51 -16.22
N LYS A 128 -2.17 -26.33 -15.60
CA LYS A 128 -1.59 -26.17 -14.25
C LYS A 128 -2.63 -26.07 -13.14
N GLU A 129 -3.92 -26.09 -13.47
CA GLU A 129 -4.98 -25.91 -12.48
C GLU A 129 -4.88 -26.94 -11.33
N GLN A 130 -4.68 -28.21 -11.67
CA GLN A 130 -4.60 -29.28 -10.67
C GLN A 130 -3.34 -29.15 -9.81
N GLU A 131 -2.22 -28.72 -10.39
CA GLU A 131 -1.00 -28.43 -9.64
C GLU A 131 -1.23 -27.30 -8.62
N PHE A 132 -1.90 -26.23 -9.04
CA PHE A 132 -2.22 -25.09 -8.17
C PHE A 132 -3.19 -25.49 -7.05
N LYS A 133 -4.14 -26.40 -7.32
CA LYS A 133 -5.05 -26.98 -6.31
C LYS A 133 -4.37 -27.96 -5.35
N CYS A 134 -3.33 -28.66 -5.78
CA CYS A 134 -2.51 -29.52 -4.92
C CYS A 134 -1.56 -28.69 -4.04
N GLY A 135 -1.12 -27.52 -4.54
CA GLY A 135 -0.40 -26.52 -3.78
C GLY A 135 0.89 -26.08 -4.48
N ILE A 136 0.97 -24.79 -4.76
CA ILE A 136 2.10 -24.07 -5.36
C ILE A 136 3.23 -23.96 -4.33
N HIS A 137 4.46 -24.33 -4.69
CA HIS A 137 5.60 -24.12 -3.80
C HIS A 137 5.99 -22.65 -3.72
N LEU A 138 6.33 -22.15 -2.53
CA LEU A 138 6.73 -20.75 -2.35
C LEU A 138 7.94 -20.34 -3.18
N SER A 139 8.84 -21.27 -3.49
CA SER A 139 10.00 -21.04 -4.35
C SER A 139 9.64 -20.72 -5.79
N GLU A 140 8.45 -21.09 -6.25
CA GLU A 140 7.94 -20.80 -7.61
C GLU A 140 7.31 -19.41 -7.71
N LEU A 141 6.97 -18.81 -6.56
CA LEU A 141 6.33 -17.51 -6.49
C LEU A 141 7.37 -16.39 -6.53
N SER A 142 7.00 -15.28 -7.16
CA SER A 142 7.80 -14.04 -7.08
C SER A 142 7.92 -13.57 -5.63
N LYS A 143 8.98 -12.81 -5.32
CA LYS A 143 9.18 -12.28 -3.97
C LYS A 143 8.01 -11.40 -3.51
N THR A 144 7.38 -10.67 -4.44
CA THR A 144 6.16 -9.89 -4.18
C THR A 144 4.99 -10.77 -3.74
N PHE A 145 4.78 -11.91 -4.41
CA PHE A 145 3.71 -12.86 -4.05
C PHE A 145 3.98 -13.53 -2.71
N GLN A 146 5.22 -13.97 -2.48
CA GLN A 146 5.62 -14.54 -1.19
C GLN A 146 5.37 -13.56 -0.04
N ASP A 147 5.82 -12.30 -0.18
CA ASP A 147 5.65 -11.30 0.87
C ASP A 147 4.17 -10.91 1.06
N ALA A 148 3.39 -10.82 -0.01
CA ALA A 148 1.95 -10.53 0.07
C ALA A 148 1.20 -11.64 0.81
N MET A 149 1.46 -12.89 0.46
CA MET A 149 0.87 -14.05 1.14
C MET A 149 1.32 -14.11 2.61
N ALA A 150 2.61 -13.88 2.87
CA ALA A 150 3.15 -13.83 4.23
C ALA A 150 2.52 -12.71 5.07
N LEU A 151 2.26 -11.54 4.49
CA LEU A 151 1.55 -10.46 5.15
C LEU A 151 0.15 -10.89 5.57
N VAL A 152 -0.64 -11.42 4.62
CA VAL A 152 -2.01 -11.89 4.86
C VAL A 152 -2.03 -12.94 5.97
N HIS A 153 -1.14 -13.93 5.91
CA HIS A 153 -1.03 -14.98 6.92
C HIS A 153 -0.61 -14.44 8.29
N ARG A 154 0.43 -13.61 8.38
CA ARG A 154 0.92 -13.02 9.65
C ARG A 154 -0.08 -12.06 10.28
N LEU A 155 -1.00 -11.47 9.50
CA LEU A 155 -2.10 -10.66 10.01
C LEU A 155 -3.32 -11.48 10.45
N GLY A 156 -3.28 -12.81 10.31
CA GLY A 156 -4.35 -13.72 10.73
C GLY A 156 -5.45 -13.95 9.70
N TYR A 157 -5.19 -13.63 8.43
CA TYR A 157 -6.13 -13.85 7.32
C TYR A 157 -5.71 -15.05 6.48
N ARG A 158 -6.66 -15.61 5.71
CA ARG A 158 -6.46 -16.87 4.99
C ARG A 158 -6.44 -16.74 3.48
N TYR A 159 -7.15 -15.76 2.92
CA TYR A 159 -7.39 -15.75 1.49
C TYR A 159 -6.83 -14.48 0.84
N ILE A 160 -6.21 -14.65 -0.32
CA ILE A 160 -5.73 -13.54 -1.16
C ILE A 160 -6.07 -13.82 -2.62
N TRP A 161 -6.52 -12.79 -3.33
CA TRP A 161 -6.76 -12.82 -4.76
C TRP A 161 -5.61 -12.13 -5.49
N ILE A 162 -5.04 -12.82 -6.47
CA ILE A 162 -3.98 -12.31 -7.34
C ILE A 162 -4.38 -12.68 -8.77
N ASP A 163 -4.56 -11.68 -9.63
CA ASP A 163 -5.08 -11.82 -11.00
C ASP A 163 -4.41 -12.94 -11.81
N SER A 164 -3.08 -12.95 -11.86
CA SER A 164 -2.28 -13.95 -12.56
C SER A 164 -2.45 -15.37 -12.01
N LEU A 165 -2.81 -15.54 -10.74
CA LEU A 165 -3.01 -16.84 -10.10
C LEU A 165 -4.48 -17.27 -10.01
N CYS A 166 -5.43 -16.37 -10.26
CA CYS A 166 -6.87 -16.60 -10.08
C CYS A 166 -7.69 -16.47 -11.37
N ILE A 167 -7.06 -16.04 -12.48
CA ILE A 167 -7.68 -15.96 -13.81
C ILE A 167 -6.89 -16.88 -14.75
N PHE A 168 -7.59 -17.66 -15.59
CA PHE A 168 -6.93 -18.46 -16.62
C PHE A 168 -6.36 -17.56 -17.72
N GLN A 169 -5.04 -17.42 -17.77
CA GLN A 169 -4.35 -16.53 -18.71
C GLN A 169 -4.35 -17.06 -20.15
N ASP A 170 -4.56 -18.37 -20.32
CA ASP A 170 -4.71 -19.04 -21.61
C ASP A 170 -6.18 -19.12 -22.08
N SER A 171 -7.11 -18.41 -21.43
CA SER A 171 -8.54 -18.44 -21.75
C SER A 171 -9.14 -17.03 -21.90
N PRO A 172 -9.34 -16.55 -23.14
CA PRO A 172 -9.98 -15.25 -23.39
C PRO A 172 -11.41 -15.15 -22.83
N GLU A 173 -12.13 -16.28 -22.77
CA GLU A 173 -13.48 -16.36 -22.20
C GLU A 173 -13.46 -16.14 -20.68
N ASP A 174 -12.59 -16.86 -19.97
CA ASP A 174 -12.43 -16.71 -18.52
C ASP A 174 -11.92 -15.31 -18.18
N TRP A 175 -10.96 -14.80 -18.95
CA TRP A 175 -10.47 -13.43 -18.80
C TRP A 175 -11.59 -12.39 -18.93
N ARG A 176 -12.46 -12.49 -19.95
CA ARG A 176 -13.60 -11.56 -20.10
C ARG A 176 -14.56 -11.62 -18.92
N LYS A 177 -14.83 -12.82 -18.40
CA LYS A 177 -15.71 -13.02 -17.25
C LYS A 177 -15.12 -12.42 -15.97
N GLU A 178 -13.85 -12.72 -15.68
CA GLU A 178 -13.18 -12.27 -14.45
C GLU A 178 -12.85 -10.78 -14.50
N SER A 179 -12.40 -10.24 -15.63
CA SER A 179 -12.17 -8.80 -15.80
C SER A 179 -13.46 -7.99 -15.66
N GLY A 180 -14.59 -8.50 -16.17
CA GLY A 180 -15.91 -7.89 -15.94
C GLY A 180 -16.36 -7.88 -14.48
N SER A 181 -15.80 -8.78 -13.65
CA SER A 181 -16.09 -8.89 -12.21
C SER A 181 -15.05 -8.20 -11.33
N MET A 182 -13.95 -7.71 -11.89
CA MET A 182 -12.79 -7.17 -11.15
C MET A 182 -13.19 -6.00 -10.25
N MET A 183 -14.13 -5.17 -10.71
CA MET A 183 -14.75 -4.10 -9.91
C MET A 183 -15.28 -4.62 -8.56
N ASP A 184 -16.05 -5.70 -8.59
CA ASP A 184 -16.64 -6.32 -7.39
C ASP A 184 -15.58 -7.02 -6.56
N ILE A 185 -14.59 -7.67 -7.19
CA ILE A 185 -13.50 -8.34 -6.47
C ILE A 185 -12.75 -7.35 -5.57
N TYR A 186 -12.38 -6.17 -6.08
CA TYR A 186 -11.69 -5.15 -5.27
C TYR A 186 -12.64 -4.45 -4.30
N ARG A 187 -13.85 -4.08 -4.75
CA ARG A 187 -14.84 -3.39 -3.91
C ARG A 187 -15.25 -4.19 -2.68
N GLN A 188 -15.32 -5.51 -2.83
CA GLN A 188 -15.73 -6.43 -1.79
C GLN A 188 -14.54 -7.03 -1.04
N SER A 189 -13.29 -6.70 -1.36
CA SER A 189 -12.16 -7.24 -0.59
C SER A 189 -12.09 -6.65 0.82
N PHE A 190 -11.50 -7.38 1.76
CA PHE A 190 -11.24 -6.86 3.10
C PHE A 190 -10.28 -5.67 3.06
N CYS A 191 -9.18 -5.87 2.34
CA CYS A 191 -8.12 -4.89 2.14
C CYS A 191 -7.32 -5.25 0.87
N ASN A 192 -6.94 -4.21 0.12
CA ASN A 192 -6.02 -4.33 -1.00
C ASN A 192 -4.58 -4.05 -0.57
N ILE A 193 -3.63 -4.86 -1.06
CA ILE A 193 -2.19 -4.61 -0.93
C ILE A 193 -1.73 -3.93 -2.20
N SER A 194 -1.16 -2.73 -2.08
CA SER A 194 -0.58 -2.00 -3.20
C SER A 194 0.94 -2.13 -3.19
N ALA A 195 1.47 -2.96 -4.09
CA ALA A 195 2.88 -3.31 -4.22
C ALA A 195 3.66 -2.27 -5.03
N ILE A 196 3.81 -1.07 -4.48
CA ILE A 196 4.44 0.05 -5.18
C ILE A 196 5.96 -0.10 -5.28
N SER A 197 6.68 -0.41 -4.20
CA SER A 197 8.14 -0.55 -4.26
C SER A 197 8.62 -1.60 -5.27
N PRO A 198 8.02 -2.82 -5.33
CA PRO A 198 8.31 -3.80 -6.38
C PRO A 198 8.03 -3.32 -7.81
N SER A 199 7.14 -2.35 -8.00
CA SER A 199 6.76 -1.84 -9.33
C SER A 199 7.90 -1.12 -10.08
N TYR A 200 8.94 -0.70 -9.35
CA TYR A 200 10.17 -0.11 -9.89
C TYR A 200 11.23 -1.16 -10.22
N LYS A 201 11.24 -2.29 -9.51
CA LYS A 201 12.21 -3.37 -9.70
C LYS A 201 11.64 -4.70 -9.21
N ALA A 202 11.34 -5.60 -10.16
CA ALA A 202 10.66 -6.87 -9.91
C ALA A 202 11.40 -7.82 -8.94
N SER A 203 12.72 -7.65 -8.73
CA SER A 203 13.49 -8.43 -7.75
C SER A 203 13.30 -7.98 -6.30
N ARG A 204 12.59 -6.87 -6.04
CA ARG A 204 12.22 -6.44 -4.68
C ARG A 204 10.82 -6.95 -4.35
N GLY A 205 10.63 -7.50 -3.15
CA GLY A 205 9.29 -7.77 -2.60
C GLY A 205 8.74 -6.61 -1.79
N LEU A 206 7.61 -6.85 -1.11
CA LEU A 206 6.96 -5.85 -0.25
C LEU A 206 7.83 -5.52 0.97
N PHE A 207 8.51 -6.51 1.54
CA PHE A 207 9.28 -6.38 2.77
C PHE A 207 10.71 -5.88 2.51
N CYS A 208 10.86 -4.93 1.58
CA CYS A 208 12.15 -4.38 1.26
C CYS A 208 12.61 -3.33 2.29
N GLU A 209 13.90 -3.01 2.24
CA GLU A 209 14.48 -1.91 2.98
C GLU A 209 13.94 -0.56 2.48
N ARG A 210 13.66 0.35 3.43
CA ARG A 210 13.23 1.72 3.17
C ARG A 210 14.29 2.49 2.39
N LYS A 211 13.88 3.18 1.34
CA LYS A 211 14.78 3.94 0.45
C LYS A 211 15.46 5.13 1.14
N ILE A 212 14.78 5.75 2.09
CA ILE A 212 15.31 6.89 2.85
C ILE A 212 15.33 6.58 4.34
N PRO A 213 16.29 7.14 5.09
CA PRO A 213 16.32 7.02 6.55
C PRO A 213 15.04 7.55 7.20
N ALA A 214 14.54 6.85 8.22
CA ALA A 214 13.30 7.21 8.92
C ALA A 214 13.26 8.68 9.36
N ARG A 215 14.38 9.22 9.85
CA ARG A 215 14.50 10.63 10.28
C ARG A 215 14.12 11.66 9.23
N LEU A 216 14.21 11.32 7.94
CA LEU A 216 13.88 12.23 6.82
C LEU A 216 12.40 12.17 6.41
N LEU A 217 11.63 11.23 6.96
CA LEU A 217 10.17 11.18 6.78
C LEU A 217 9.45 12.20 7.66
N TYR A 218 10.12 12.68 8.69
CA TYR A 218 9.55 13.55 9.69
C TYR A 218 9.93 15.02 9.45
N PRO A 219 9.12 15.97 9.92
CA PRO A 219 9.51 17.37 9.97
C PRO A 219 10.79 17.58 10.79
N PHE A 220 11.75 18.32 10.26
CA PHE A 220 13.00 18.66 10.94
C PHE A 220 13.34 20.13 10.76
N SER A 221 14.10 20.69 11.70
CA SER A 221 14.61 22.05 11.62
C SER A 221 16.06 22.07 11.12
N ILE A 222 16.38 23.03 10.27
CA ILE A 222 17.75 23.39 9.92
C ILE A 222 18.05 24.77 10.48
N GLU A 223 19.20 24.91 11.12
CA GLU A 223 19.73 26.21 11.52
C GLU A 223 20.71 26.72 10.46
N PHE A 224 20.41 27.86 9.84
CA PHE A 224 21.31 28.48 8.88
C PHE A 224 22.20 29.51 9.57
N THR A 225 23.49 29.23 9.66
CA THR A 225 24.46 30.27 10.05
C THR A 225 24.88 31.02 8.79
N ARG A 226 24.50 32.29 8.63
CA ARG A 226 25.07 33.14 7.57
C ARG A 226 26.56 33.30 7.84
N THR A 227 27.40 32.83 6.93
CA THR A 227 28.87 32.91 7.02
C THR A 227 29.45 34.23 6.51
N TYR A 228 28.61 35.16 6.05
CA TYR A 228 29.05 36.49 5.61
C TYR A 228 28.38 37.60 6.42
N ASP A 229 29.22 38.34 7.12
CA ASP A 229 28.91 39.50 7.95
C ASP A 229 28.19 40.61 7.18
N TYR A 230 26.94 40.89 7.54
CA TYR A 230 26.52 42.28 7.77
C TYR A 230 25.27 42.29 8.67
N LYS A 231 25.53 42.50 9.97
CA LYS A 231 24.59 42.62 11.09
C LYS A 231 23.89 41.30 11.52
N PRO A 232 23.88 40.98 12.83
CA PRO A 232 23.04 39.91 13.37
C PRO A 232 21.59 40.36 13.23
N ASP A 233 20.95 39.92 12.15
CA ASP A 233 19.53 40.15 11.96
C ASP A 233 18.77 39.33 13.02
N ARG A 234 17.77 39.93 13.66
CA ARG A 234 16.99 39.33 14.77
C ARG A 234 16.03 38.24 14.30
N PHE A 235 16.22 37.68 13.11
CA PHE A 235 15.39 36.61 12.60
C PHE A 235 15.90 35.29 13.15
N ASN A 236 14.96 34.53 13.71
CA ASN A 236 15.20 33.16 14.13
C ASN A 236 15.70 32.37 12.91
N ASN A 237 16.99 31.99 12.90
CA ASN A 237 17.64 31.30 11.77
C ASN A 237 17.22 29.82 11.65
N GLN A 238 16.14 29.43 12.32
CA GLN A 238 15.60 28.09 12.35
C GLN A 238 14.52 27.93 11.28
N TRP A 239 14.77 27.04 10.33
CA TRP A 239 13.85 26.73 9.24
C TRP A 239 13.28 25.33 9.42
N ASN A 240 11.96 25.21 9.42
CA ASN A 240 11.29 23.92 9.50
C ASN A 240 11.08 23.37 8.10
N MET A 241 11.58 22.17 7.86
CA MET A 241 11.47 21.44 6.61
C MET A 241 10.60 20.21 6.81
N TRP A 242 9.75 19.94 5.82
CA TRP A 242 8.97 18.71 5.73
C TRP A 242 8.77 18.39 4.24
N ASN A 243 8.62 17.11 3.92
CA ASN A 243 8.29 16.71 2.55
C ASN A 243 6.77 16.68 2.35
N ALA A 244 6.25 17.78 1.84
CA ALA A 244 4.84 17.95 1.45
C ALA A 244 4.36 17.01 0.33
N GLN A 245 5.28 16.49 -0.47
CA GLN A 245 4.99 15.75 -1.70
C GLN A 245 5.19 14.24 -1.54
N LEU A 246 5.31 13.74 -0.30
CA LEU A 246 5.52 12.31 -0.07
C LEU A 246 4.40 11.46 -0.68
N TRP A 247 3.13 11.87 -0.51
CA TRP A 247 2.03 11.11 -1.10
C TRP A 247 2.09 11.07 -2.62
N ASP A 248 2.27 12.22 -3.27
CA ASP A 248 2.32 12.30 -4.73
C ASP A 248 3.50 11.46 -5.25
N SER A 249 4.70 11.65 -4.70
CA SER A 249 5.91 10.94 -5.15
C SER A 249 5.95 9.44 -4.80
N GLU A 250 5.36 9.03 -3.68
CA GLU A 250 5.40 7.63 -3.22
C GLU A 250 4.17 6.82 -3.64
N ILE A 251 3.06 7.47 -4.02
CA ILE A 251 1.80 6.80 -4.35
C ILE A 251 1.28 7.19 -5.75
N GLU A 252 1.04 8.46 -6.03
CA GLU A 252 0.39 8.91 -7.29
C GLU A 252 1.33 8.79 -8.51
N ASP A 253 2.56 9.28 -8.39
CA ASP A 253 3.56 9.36 -9.44
C ASP A 253 4.38 8.05 -9.56
N THR A 254 3.70 6.92 -9.40
CA THR A 254 4.34 5.61 -9.40
C THR A 254 3.95 4.77 -10.61
N PRO A 255 4.84 3.86 -11.07
CA PRO A 255 4.52 2.98 -12.20
C PRO A 255 3.29 2.10 -11.99
N LEU A 256 2.93 1.82 -10.74
CA LEU A 256 1.69 1.10 -10.42
C LEU A 256 0.46 1.98 -10.67
N SER A 257 0.53 3.26 -10.27
CA SER A 257 -0.55 4.23 -10.38
C SER A 257 -0.76 4.80 -11.79
N SER A 258 0.22 4.68 -12.68
CA SER A 258 0.08 5.10 -14.08
C SER A 258 -0.73 4.12 -14.96
N ARG A 259 -1.28 3.04 -14.39
CA ARG A 259 -2.01 2.00 -15.14
C ARG A 259 -3.50 2.29 -15.21
N GLY A 260 -4.12 1.99 -16.35
CA GLY A 260 -5.57 2.15 -16.54
C GLY A 260 -6.44 1.38 -15.54
N TRP A 261 -5.93 0.25 -15.01
CA TRP A 261 -6.64 -0.56 -14.01
C TRP A 261 -6.51 -0.06 -12.58
N VAL A 262 -5.61 0.90 -12.29
CA VAL A 262 -5.37 1.34 -10.91
C VAL A 262 -6.64 1.91 -10.27
N PHE A 263 -7.56 2.42 -11.09
CA PHE A 263 -8.81 2.96 -10.56
C PHE A 263 -9.62 1.90 -9.82
N GLN A 264 -9.78 0.72 -10.43
CA GLN A 264 -10.54 -0.37 -9.82
C GLN A 264 -9.83 -0.93 -8.60
N GLU A 265 -8.51 -1.04 -8.70
CA GLU A 265 -7.64 -1.61 -7.70
C GLU A 265 -7.55 -0.78 -6.40
N ARG A 266 -7.42 0.54 -6.53
CA ARG A 266 -7.17 1.45 -5.39
C ARG A 266 -8.42 2.15 -4.88
N PHE A 267 -9.27 2.67 -5.78
CA PHE A 267 -10.39 3.51 -5.35
C PHE A 267 -11.63 2.72 -4.96
N LEU A 268 -11.76 1.47 -5.41
CA LEU A 268 -12.91 0.64 -5.05
C LEU A 268 -12.69 -0.14 -3.76
N ALA A 269 -11.44 -0.50 -3.44
CA ALA A 269 -11.12 -1.19 -2.22
C ALA A 269 -11.44 -0.31 -0.99
N PRO A 270 -12.16 -0.86 0.03
CA PRO A 270 -12.55 -0.08 1.21
C PRO A 270 -11.34 0.32 2.06
N ARG A 271 -10.26 -0.46 1.98
CA ARG A 271 -9.00 -0.29 2.68
C ARG A 271 -7.86 -0.67 1.74
N VAL A 272 -6.78 0.09 1.75
CA VAL A 272 -5.56 -0.18 0.99
C VAL A 272 -4.35 0.00 1.91
N VAL A 273 -3.45 -0.98 1.90
CA VAL A 273 -2.10 -0.86 2.48
C VAL A 273 -1.12 -0.69 1.34
N HIS A 274 -0.44 0.45 1.28
CA HIS A 274 0.59 0.70 0.28
C HIS A 274 1.97 0.40 0.84
N PHE A 275 2.70 -0.52 0.18
CA PHE A 275 4.12 -0.73 0.39
C PHE A 275 4.89 0.14 -0.60
N ALA A 276 5.12 1.39 -0.23
CA ALA A 276 5.86 2.37 -1.03
C ALA A 276 7.38 2.20 -0.87
N GLN A 277 8.18 3.09 -1.45
CA GLN A 277 9.65 2.96 -1.41
C GLN A 277 10.22 3.26 -0.03
N SER A 278 9.60 4.19 0.69
CA SER A 278 10.17 4.81 1.88
C SER A 278 9.45 4.42 3.18
N GLN A 279 8.15 4.11 3.11
CA GLN A 279 7.34 3.70 4.27
C GLN A 279 6.04 3.02 3.83
N ILE A 280 5.30 2.48 4.80
CA ILE A 280 3.96 1.95 4.59
C ILE A 280 2.90 3.04 4.79
N TYR A 281 1.88 3.03 3.93
CA TYR A 281 0.71 3.90 4.05
C TYR A 281 -0.57 3.09 4.22
N TRP A 282 -1.49 3.64 5.01
CA TRP A 282 -2.86 3.19 5.14
C TRP A 282 -3.79 4.18 4.45
N ASP A 283 -4.68 3.68 3.59
CA ASP A 283 -5.71 4.48 2.94
C ASP A 283 -7.06 3.75 3.05
N CYS A 284 -8.00 4.30 3.82
CA CYS A 284 -9.36 3.79 3.89
C CYS A 284 -10.38 4.86 3.51
N THR A 285 -11.68 4.54 3.49
CA THR A 285 -12.71 5.50 3.04
C THR A 285 -12.80 6.79 3.85
N GLU A 286 -12.26 6.81 5.07
CA GLU A 286 -12.33 7.97 5.97
C GLU A 286 -10.98 8.63 6.25
N THR A 287 -9.87 7.89 6.27
CA THR A 287 -8.57 8.42 6.73
C THR A 287 -7.42 7.89 5.90
N ILE A 288 -6.35 8.69 5.84
CA ILE A 288 -5.05 8.30 5.33
C ILE A 288 -4.05 8.43 6.48
N HIS A 289 -3.20 7.43 6.67
CA HIS A 289 -2.11 7.43 7.64
C HIS A 289 -0.83 6.88 7.00
N CYS A 290 0.32 7.17 7.61
CA CYS A 290 1.59 6.58 7.23
C CYS A 290 2.41 6.24 8.47
N GLU A 291 3.46 5.44 8.34
CA GLU A 291 4.29 5.05 9.49
C GLU A 291 4.90 6.26 10.22
N ALA A 292 5.21 7.33 9.49
CA ALA A 292 5.71 8.60 10.06
C ALA A 292 4.61 9.46 10.71
N ASP A 293 3.34 9.25 10.38
CA ASP A 293 2.20 9.93 11.01
C ASP A 293 1.05 8.95 11.29
N PRO A 294 1.24 8.01 12.23
CA PRO A 294 0.34 6.88 12.37
C PRO A 294 -1.04 7.27 12.92
N ASP A 295 -1.14 8.43 13.57
CA ASP A 295 -2.36 8.97 14.18
C ASP A 295 -2.92 10.20 13.44
N GLY A 296 -2.26 10.69 12.37
CA GLY A 296 -2.66 11.93 11.68
C GLY A 296 -2.33 13.21 12.46
N ARG A 297 -1.37 13.16 13.39
CA ARG A 297 -0.97 14.29 14.24
C ARG A 297 -0.08 15.29 13.51
N LEU A 298 0.76 14.82 12.58
CA LEU A 298 1.58 15.72 11.76
C LEU A 298 0.70 16.57 10.84
N GLU A 299 -0.43 16.04 10.35
CA GLU A 299 -1.43 16.85 9.64
C GLU A 299 -1.98 17.99 10.51
N VAL A 300 -2.35 17.71 11.76
CA VAL A 300 -2.89 18.71 12.69
C VAL A 300 -1.86 19.79 12.98
N LEU A 301 -0.63 19.39 13.30
CA LEU A 301 0.47 20.31 13.57
C LEU A 301 0.82 21.16 12.35
N ALA A 302 0.80 20.57 11.15
CA ALA A 302 1.00 21.34 9.93
C ALA A 302 -0.05 22.45 9.81
N ARG A 303 -1.34 22.14 10.02
CA ARG A 303 -2.41 23.15 9.97
C ARG A 303 -2.25 24.24 11.03
N GLU A 304 -1.93 23.86 12.27
CA GLU A 304 -1.72 24.80 13.39
C GLU A 304 -0.52 25.73 13.15
N LEU A 305 0.53 25.21 12.50
CA LEU A 305 1.70 25.99 12.10
C LEU A 305 1.50 26.79 10.80
N GLY A 306 0.27 26.82 10.25
CA GLY A 306 -0.05 27.56 9.02
C GLY A 306 0.54 26.93 7.74
N ILE A 307 0.88 25.65 7.79
CA ILE A 307 1.51 24.89 6.71
C ILE A 307 0.42 24.33 5.79
N SER A 308 0.35 24.84 4.57
CA SER A 308 -0.75 24.62 3.60
C SER A 308 -0.72 23.29 2.83
N ALA A 309 0.14 22.34 3.20
CA ALA A 309 0.51 21.24 2.31
C ALA A 309 -0.27 19.93 2.49
N TYR A 310 -1.15 19.78 3.48
CA TYR A 310 -1.88 18.53 3.69
C TYR A 310 -3.30 18.61 3.10
N LYS A 311 -3.48 18.13 1.86
CA LYS A 311 -4.81 18.04 1.22
C LYS A 311 -5.41 16.64 1.37
N ARG A 312 -6.56 16.54 2.03
CA ARG A 312 -7.38 15.33 2.15
C ARG A 312 -8.18 15.11 0.85
N TRP A 313 -7.95 14.01 0.13
CA TRP A 313 -8.47 13.81 -1.24
C TRP A 313 -9.53 12.70 -1.42
N ARG A 314 -10.26 12.26 -0.38
CA ARG A 314 -11.40 11.33 -0.58
C ARG A 314 -12.78 11.97 -0.62
N SER A 315 -12.94 13.23 -0.19
CA SER A 315 -14.22 13.95 -0.25
C SER A 315 -14.49 14.65 -1.60
N GLY A 316 -13.52 14.70 -2.51
CA GLY A 316 -13.62 15.48 -3.76
C GLY A 316 -14.27 14.78 -4.96
N ILE A 317 -14.36 13.44 -4.96
CA ILE A 317 -14.93 12.71 -6.12
C ILE A 317 -16.46 12.84 -6.18
N ALA A 318 -17.12 13.21 -5.07
CA ALA A 318 -18.56 13.49 -5.07
C ALA A 318 -18.93 14.89 -5.61
N MET A 319 -17.98 15.82 -5.76
CA MET A 319 -18.30 17.22 -6.11
C MET A 319 -17.69 17.78 -7.40
N ASN A 320 -16.81 17.06 -8.10
CA ASN A 320 -16.35 17.48 -9.44
C ASN A 320 -17.04 16.70 -10.56
N LYS A 321 -18.37 16.83 -10.65
CA LYS A 321 -19.06 16.71 -11.94
C LYS A 321 -18.85 18.00 -12.73
N GLY A 322 -17.76 18.05 -13.50
CA GLY A 322 -17.57 19.13 -14.45
C GLY A 322 -16.10 19.37 -14.79
N ARG A 323 -15.76 19.11 -16.06
CA ARG A 323 -14.47 19.38 -16.71
C ARG A 323 -13.31 18.46 -16.32
N LYS A 324 -13.18 17.38 -17.10
CA LYS A 324 -12.12 17.25 -18.10
C LYS A 324 -12.53 16.13 -19.06
N GLN A 325 -12.77 16.49 -20.33
CA GLN A 325 -12.89 15.51 -21.42
C GLN A 325 -11.54 14.78 -21.52
N ALA A 326 -11.55 13.49 -21.16
CA ALA A 326 -10.45 12.59 -21.45
C ALA A 326 -10.66 12.06 -22.87
N HIS A 327 -9.91 12.60 -23.83
CA HIS A 327 -9.55 11.84 -25.02
C HIS A 327 -8.32 11.01 -24.65
N THR A 328 -8.53 9.78 -24.19
CA THR A 328 -7.50 8.75 -24.14
C THR A 328 -7.88 7.69 -25.16
N ASN A 329 -7.18 7.73 -26.30
CA ASN A 329 -7.16 6.64 -27.26
C ASN A 329 -6.64 5.39 -26.55
N MET A 330 -7.46 4.34 -26.57
CA MET A 330 -7.07 2.98 -26.24
C MET A 330 -6.04 2.51 -27.27
N SER A 331 -4.81 2.23 -26.83
CA SER A 331 -3.89 1.33 -27.52
C SER A 331 -3.78 0.07 -26.68
N ILE A 332 -4.22 -1.03 -27.27
CA ILE A 332 -4.07 -2.40 -26.77
C ILE A 332 -2.77 -2.89 -27.39
N ASP A 333 -1.76 -3.19 -26.58
CA ASP A 333 -0.59 -3.94 -27.04
C ASP A 333 -0.68 -5.38 -26.52
N HIS A 334 -0.59 -6.29 -27.47
CA HIS A 334 -0.82 -7.74 -27.40
C HIS A 334 0.24 -8.51 -26.62
#